data_AF-A0AAN7JCC8-F1
#
_entry.id   AF-A0AAN7JCC8-F1
#
_cell.length_a   1.000
_cell.length_b   1.000
_cell.length_c   1.000
_cell.angle_alpha   90.00
_cell.angle_beta   90.00
_cell.angle_gamma   90.00
#
_symmetry.space_group_name_H-M   'P 1'
#
loop_
_entity.id
_entity.type
_entity.pdbx_description
1 polymer ?
#
loop_
_entity_poly.entity_id
_entity_poly.type
_entity_poly.pdbx_seq_one_letter_code
_entity_poly.pdbx_strand_id
1 'polypeptide(L)'
;MRQVPYASTIGSLMYVMLCTRPDICYSVGMISRYQSNPGLKHWQAVKHILKYLRRTRDYMLVYHSKDLIPIGYTDSDFQLDLDFRKSTSGCVFTLGGGAISWRRVKQSCIADSTMEVEYVAAYEVAKEAV
;
A
#
# COMPACT_ATOMS: atom_id res chain seq x y z
N MET A 1 -17.08 6.28 -18.24
CA MET A 1 -15.92 5.41 -17.98
C MET A 1 -16.05 3.98 -18.52
N ARG A 2 -17.19 3.54 -19.11
CA ARG A 2 -17.42 2.14 -19.54
C ARG A 2 -16.40 1.55 -20.52
N GLN A 3 -15.73 2.36 -21.35
CA GLN A 3 -14.73 1.87 -22.33
C GLN A 3 -13.29 1.85 -21.79
N VAL A 4 -13.05 2.34 -20.58
CA VAL A 4 -11.71 2.41 -20.00
C VAL A 4 -11.45 1.13 -19.20
N PRO A 5 -10.34 0.40 -19.42
CA PRO A 5 -10.04 -0.86 -18.73
C PRO A 5 -9.54 -0.62 -17.30
N TYR A 6 -10.33 0.04 -16.46
CA TYR A 6 -9.94 0.50 -15.13
C TYR A 6 -9.59 -0.66 -14.20
N ALA A 7 -10.48 -1.65 -14.06
CA ALA A 7 -10.28 -2.82 -13.21
C ALA A 7 -9.07 -3.67 -13.64
N SER A 8 -8.93 -3.91 -14.95
CA SER A 8 -7.79 -4.65 -15.50
C SER A 8 -6.45 -3.92 -15.26
N THR A 9 -6.43 -2.60 -15.39
CA THR A 9 -5.24 -1.79 -15.10
C THR A 9 -4.88 -1.85 -13.61
N ILE A 10 -5.87 -1.78 -12.73
CA ILE A 10 -5.65 -1.94 -11.28
C ILE A 10 -5.08 -3.31 -10.96
N GLY A 11 -5.63 -4.39 -11.52
CA GLY A 11 -5.10 -5.74 -11.29
C GLY A 11 -3.62 -5.86 -11.71
N SER A 12 -3.27 -5.25 -12.84
CA SER A 12 -1.87 -5.20 -13.30
C SER A 12 -0.98 -4.40 -12.35
N LEU A 13 -1.46 -3.25 -11.87
CA LEU A 13 -0.74 -2.44 -10.88
C LEU A 13 -0.61 -3.13 -9.51
N MET A 14 -1.62 -3.91 -9.10
CA MET A 14 -1.57 -4.70 -7.87
C MET A 14 -0.48 -5.77 -7.96
N TYR A 15 -0.31 -6.42 -9.10
CA TYR A 15 0.79 -7.36 -9.30
C TYR A 15 2.16 -6.67 -9.14
N VAL A 16 2.35 -5.54 -9.82
CA VAL A 16 3.60 -4.74 -9.71
C VAL A 16 3.86 -4.31 -8.26
N MET A 17 2.81 -3.83 -7.58
CA MET A 17 2.84 -3.42 -6.18
C MET A 17 3.26 -4.56 -5.25
N LEU A 18 2.72 -5.75 -5.42
CA LEU A 18 2.96 -6.90 -4.55
C LEU A 18 4.33 -7.54 -4.79
N CYS A 19 4.81 -7.54 -6.04
CA CYS A 19 6.03 -8.28 -6.38
C CYS A 19 7.30 -7.45 -6.32
N THR A 20 7.26 -6.16 -6.68
CA THR A 20 8.50 -5.40 -6.94
C THR A 20 8.48 -3.94 -6.51
N ARG A 21 7.30 -3.32 -6.35
CA ARG A 21 7.15 -1.87 -6.14
C ARG A 21 6.32 -1.55 -4.91
N PRO A 22 6.86 -1.72 -3.69
CA PRO A 22 6.18 -1.34 -2.45
C PRO A 22 5.77 0.13 -2.40
N ASP A 23 6.54 0.99 -3.07
CA ASP A 23 6.37 2.45 -3.09
C ASP A 23 5.04 2.91 -3.71
N ILE A 24 4.43 2.12 -4.61
CA ILE A 24 3.11 2.46 -5.18
C ILE A 24 1.94 1.92 -4.35
N CYS A 25 2.21 1.23 -3.24
CA CYS A 25 1.19 0.47 -2.49
C CYS A 25 0.01 1.33 -2.05
N TYR A 26 0.29 2.52 -1.53
CA TYR A 26 -0.75 3.45 -1.15
C TYR A 26 -1.61 3.90 -2.34
N SER A 27 -0.97 4.36 -3.41
CA SER A 27 -1.70 4.91 -4.55
C SER A 27 -2.60 3.85 -5.18
N VAL A 28 -2.13 2.61 -5.31
CA VAL A 28 -2.92 1.47 -5.81
C VAL A 28 -4.08 1.15 -4.86
N GLY A 29 -3.82 1.11 -3.55
CA GLY A 29 -4.86 0.88 -2.53
C GLY A 29 -5.95 1.96 -2.48
N MET A 30 -5.65 3.19 -2.89
CA MET A 30 -6.65 4.27 -2.99
C MET A 30 -7.50 4.15 -4.26
N ILE A 31 -6.90 3.92 -5.42
CA ILE A 31 -7.64 3.82 -6.69
C ILE A 31 -8.51 2.55 -6.76
N SER A 32 -8.11 1.47 -6.06
CA SER A 32 -8.87 0.21 -6.03
C SER A 32 -10.23 0.34 -5.36
N ARG A 33 -10.37 1.26 -4.38
CA ARG A 33 -11.65 1.54 -3.70
C ARG A 33 -12.76 1.98 -4.65
N TYR A 34 -12.39 2.62 -5.76
CA TYR A 34 -13.32 3.16 -6.75
C TYR A 34 -13.47 2.26 -7.98
N GLN A 35 -13.06 0.98 -7.90
CA GLN A 35 -13.13 0.03 -9.02
C GLN A 35 -14.55 -0.17 -9.56
N SER A 36 -15.57 -0.21 -8.69
CA SER A 36 -16.96 -0.43 -9.09
C SER A 36 -17.59 0.78 -9.79
N ASN A 37 -17.14 1.99 -9.46
CA ASN A 37 -17.66 3.23 -10.05
C ASN A 37 -16.55 4.29 -10.19
N PRO A 38 -15.67 4.16 -11.20
CA PRO A 38 -14.55 5.07 -11.35
C PRO A 38 -14.97 6.37 -12.05
N GLY A 39 -14.37 7.49 -11.63
CA GLY A 39 -14.52 8.80 -12.27
C GLY A 39 -13.28 9.23 -13.07
N LEU A 40 -13.37 10.37 -13.74
CA LEU A 40 -12.25 10.92 -14.53
C LEU A 40 -11.00 11.20 -13.71
N LYS A 41 -11.16 11.73 -12.48
CA LYS A 41 -10.05 11.98 -11.55
C LYS A 41 -9.32 10.69 -11.18
N HIS A 42 -10.06 9.60 -10.98
CA HIS A 42 -9.47 8.28 -10.67
C HIS A 42 -8.65 7.76 -11.85
N TRP A 43 -9.14 7.93 -13.09
CA TRP A 43 -8.37 7.54 -14.27
C TRP A 43 -7.10 8.38 -14.48
N GLN A 44 -7.15 9.67 -14.18
CA GLN A 44 -5.97 10.52 -14.19
C GLN A 44 -4.93 10.05 -13.17
N ALA A 45 -5.35 9.65 -11.96
CA ALA A 45 -4.47 9.08 -10.95
C ALA A 45 -3.81 7.78 -11.45
N VAL A 46 -4.57 6.86 -12.08
CA VAL A 46 -4.01 5.65 -12.69
C VAL A 46 -2.94 5.97 -13.73
N LYS A 47 -3.21 6.91 -14.64
CA LYS A 47 -2.21 7.35 -15.63
C LYS A 47 -0.97 7.95 -14.97
N HIS A 48 -1.14 8.65 -13.86
CA HIS A 48 -0.02 9.22 -13.12
C HIS A 48 0.87 8.14 -12.51
N ILE A 49 0.28 7.08 -11.93
CA ILE A 49 1.02 5.92 -11.42
C ILE A 49 1.79 5.23 -12.55
N LEU A 50 1.15 4.99 -13.70
CA LEU A 50 1.83 4.39 -14.86
C LEU A 50 2.99 5.25 -15.37
N LYS A 51 2.81 6.57 -15.41
CA LYS A 51 3.87 7.52 -15.79
C LYS A 51 5.03 7.50 -14.79
N TYR A 52 4.74 7.39 -13.50
CA TYR A 52 5.74 7.27 -12.45
C TYR A 52 6.54 5.97 -12.57
N LEU A 53 5.86 4.83 -12.75
CA LEU A 53 6.51 3.53 -13.00
C LEU A 53 7.41 3.58 -14.23
N ARG A 54 6.96 4.20 -15.32
CA ARG A 54 7.78 4.36 -16.53
C ARG A 54 9.07 5.16 -16.27
N ARG A 55 8.99 6.20 -15.44
CA ARG A 55 10.15 7.05 -15.08
C ARG A 55 11.10 6.38 -14.10
N THR A 56 10.60 5.44 -13.31
CA THR A 56 11.35 4.73 -12.26
C THR A 56 11.50 3.24 -12.60
N ARG A 57 11.56 2.91 -13.89
CA ARG A 57 11.63 1.52 -14.37
C ARG A 57 12.87 0.78 -13.88
N ASP A 58 13.93 1.53 -13.59
CA ASP A 58 15.23 1.01 -13.17
C ASP A 58 15.32 0.81 -11.65
N TYR A 59 14.26 1.13 -10.89
CA TYR A 59 14.20 0.90 -9.45
C TYR A 59 13.96 -0.58 -9.19
N MET A 60 14.73 -1.15 -8.25
CA MET A 60 14.64 -2.55 -7.84
C MET A 60 14.86 -2.71 -6.34
N LEU A 61 14.38 -3.82 -5.79
CA LEU A 61 14.70 -4.22 -4.43
C LEU A 61 16.13 -4.77 -4.39
N VAL A 62 16.94 -4.21 -3.51
CA VAL A 62 18.34 -4.62 -3.33
C VAL A 62 18.48 -5.30 -1.99
N TYR A 63 18.99 -6.54 -2.02
CA TYR A 63 19.25 -7.34 -0.84
C TYR A 63 20.74 -7.54 -0.68
N HIS A 64 21.21 -7.42 0.56
CA HIS A 64 22.59 -7.64 0.96
C HIS A 64 22.68 -8.93 1.78
N SER A 65 23.84 -9.59 1.73
CA SER A 65 24.09 -10.84 2.45
C SER A 65 24.47 -10.66 3.91
N LYS A 66 24.41 -9.43 4.44
CA LYS A 66 24.70 -9.10 5.85
C LYS A 66 23.39 -8.93 6.61
N ASP A 67 23.39 -9.35 7.87
CA ASP A 67 22.27 -9.16 8.80
C ASP A 67 20.94 -9.70 8.24
N LEU A 68 20.90 -11.02 8.00
CA LEU A 68 19.72 -11.76 7.57
C LEU A 68 18.70 -11.96 8.71
N ILE A 69 18.44 -10.89 9.45
CA ILE A 69 17.43 -10.84 10.50
C ILE A 69 16.26 -10.03 9.95
N PRO A 70 15.04 -10.60 9.87
CA PRO A 70 13.86 -9.85 9.47
C PRO A 70 13.58 -8.70 10.45
N ILE A 71 13.40 -7.49 9.95
CA ILE A 71 13.01 -6.32 10.76
C ILE A 71 11.66 -5.82 10.25
N GLY A 72 10.65 -5.82 11.12
CA GLY A 72 9.33 -5.29 10.84
C GLY A 72 9.19 -3.84 11.29
N TYR A 73 8.64 -3.01 10.42
CA TYR A 73 8.23 -1.64 10.71
C TYR A 73 6.73 -1.52 10.53
N THR A 74 6.10 -0.76 11.42
CA THR A 74 4.69 -0.42 11.36
C THR A 74 4.54 1.09 11.48
N ASP A 75 3.53 1.63 10.80
CA ASP A 75 3.13 3.02 10.91
C ASP A 75 1.61 3.13 10.70
N SER A 76 1.02 4.20 11.18
CA SER A 76 -0.42 4.34 11.19
C SER A 76 -0.87 5.79 11.04
N ASP A 77 -1.99 5.95 10.33
CA ASP A 77 -2.56 7.25 10.04
C ASP A 77 -3.99 7.37 10.60
N PHE A 78 -4.19 8.29 11.54
CA PHE A 78 -5.49 8.53 12.18
C PHE A 78 -6.48 9.26 11.26
N GLN A 79 -7.64 8.65 11.02
CA GLN A 79 -8.79 9.23 10.31
C GLN A 79 -8.48 9.87 8.93
N LEU A 80 -7.46 9.38 8.21
CA LEU A 80 -7.11 9.84 6.87
C LEU A 80 -8.26 9.67 5.85
N ASP A 81 -9.11 8.66 6.05
CA ASP A 81 -10.27 8.43 5.19
C ASP A 81 -11.37 9.43 5.53
N LEU A 82 -11.55 10.45 4.69
CA LEU A 82 -12.58 11.48 4.90
C LEU A 82 -14.01 10.95 4.74
N ASP A 83 -14.20 9.88 3.98
CA ASP A 83 -15.53 9.32 3.71
C ASP A 83 -16.05 8.53 4.91
N PHE A 84 -15.17 7.73 5.54
CA PHE A 84 -15.56 6.80 6.61
C PHE A 84 -14.89 7.04 7.96
N ARG A 85 -14.01 8.05 8.07
CA ARG A 85 -13.16 8.34 9.25
C ARG A 85 -12.35 7.14 9.74
N LYS A 86 -12.09 6.20 8.84
CA LYS A 86 -11.31 5.00 9.15
C LYS A 86 -9.82 5.28 8.97
N SER A 87 -9.05 4.81 9.93
CA SER A 87 -7.61 4.94 9.94
C SER A 87 -6.96 3.93 8.99
N THR A 88 -5.70 4.16 8.64
CA THR A 88 -4.94 3.28 7.74
C THR A 88 -3.68 2.83 8.44
N SER A 89 -3.38 1.54 8.38
CA SER A 89 -2.13 0.96 8.88
C SER A 89 -1.23 0.58 7.70
N GLY A 90 0.06 0.86 7.84
CA GLY A 90 1.10 0.44 6.92
C GLY A 90 2.12 -0.44 7.63
N CYS A 91 2.65 -1.43 6.93
CA CYS A 91 3.76 -2.23 7.42
C CYS A 91 4.75 -2.57 6.31
N VAL A 92 6.01 -2.76 6.73
CA VAL A 92 7.07 -3.28 5.87
C VAL A 92 8.03 -4.13 6.69
N PHE A 93 8.30 -5.33 6.20
CA PHE A 93 9.35 -6.21 6.70
C PHE A 93 10.53 -6.11 5.74
N THR A 94 11.72 -5.92 6.29
CA THR A 94 12.97 -5.88 5.55
C THR A 94 13.90 -7.03 5.95
N LEU A 95 14.71 -7.49 5.00
CA LEU A 95 15.75 -8.50 5.19
C LEU A 95 16.95 -8.10 4.33
N GLY A 96 18.16 -8.08 4.89
CA GLY A 96 19.34 -7.66 4.13
C GLY A 96 19.22 -6.26 3.52
N GLY A 97 18.46 -5.37 4.15
CA GLY A 97 18.19 -4.01 3.68
C GLY A 97 17.10 -3.86 2.58
N GLY A 98 16.58 -4.96 2.04
CA GLY A 98 15.49 -4.94 1.05
C GLY A 98 14.14 -5.31 1.67
N ALA A 99 13.03 -4.77 1.15
CA ALA A 99 11.69 -5.15 1.60
C ALA A 99 11.31 -6.56 1.14
N ILE A 100 10.75 -7.40 2.02
CA ILE A 100 10.33 -8.79 1.72
C ILE A 100 8.81 -9.00 1.85
N SER A 101 8.16 -8.24 2.72
CA SER A 101 6.71 -8.21 2.87
C SER A 101 6.30 -6.78 3.19
N TRP A 102 5.18 -6.32 2.63
CA TRP A 102 4.64 -5.02 2.91
C TRP A 102 3.14 -5.02 2.69
N ARG A 103 2.45 -4.16 3.42
CA ARG A 103 1.01 -4.03 3.32
C ARG A 103 0.57 -2.63 3.69
N ARG A 104 -0.50 -2.16 3.05
CA ARG A 104 -1.26 -1.01 3.54
C ARG A 104 -2.74 -1.39 3.61
N VAL A 105 -3.31 -1.30 4.80
CA VAL A 105 -4.67 -1.78 5.09
C VAL A 105 -5.48 -0.68 5.75
N LYS A 106 -6.71 -0.52 5.29
CA LYS A 106 -7.72 0.29 5.98
C LYS A 106 -8.21 -0.47 7.20
N GLN A 107 -8.17 0.13 8.38
CA GLN A 107 -8.60 -0.53 9.61
C GLN A 107 -10.09 -0.89 9.57
N SER A 108 -10.43 -2.02 10.20
CA SER A 108 -11.80 -2.55 10.25
C SER A 108 -12.66 -1.73 11.23
N CYS A 109 -12.10 -1.33 12.36
CA CYS A 109 -12.70 -0.44 13.36
C CYS A 109 -12.43 1.05 13.05
N ILE A 110 -13.23 1.91 13.68
CA ILE A 110 -12.96 3.35 13.79
C ILE A 110 -12.26 3.53 15.13
N ALA A 111 -11.14 4.22 15.13
CA ALA A 111 -10.40 4.56 16.33
C ALA A 111 -10.73 6.00 16.74
N ASP A 112 -10.72 6.24 18.05
CA ASP A 112 -11.04 7.52 18.67
C ASP A 112 -9.77 8.27 19.11
N SER A 113 -8.61 7.62 19.09
CA SER A 113 -7.31 8.25 19.33
C SER A 113 -6.21 7.77 18.39
N THR A 114 -5.14 8.56 18.26
CA THR A 114 -3.92 8.15 17.53
C THR A 114 -3.26 6.93 18.16
N MET A 115 -3.30 6.82 19.49
CA MET A 115 -2.75 5.67 20.22
C MET A 115 -3.45 4.35 19.85
N GLU A 116 -4.77 4.36 19.72
CA GLU A 116 -5.54 3.18 19.33
C GLU A 116 -5.20 2.71 17.92
N VAL A 117 -4.97 3.65 17.00
CA VAL A 117 -4.59 3.31 15.62
C VAL A 117 -3.21 2.67 15.59
N GLU A 118 -2.25 3.22 16.32
CA GLU A 118 -0.91 2.64 16.45
C GLU A 118 -0.97 1.24 17.06
N TYR A 119 -1.80 1.05 18.08
CA TYR A 119 -1.99 -0.26 18.72
C TYR A 119 -2.54 -1.30 17.74
N VAL A 120 -3.56 -0.95 16.95
CA VAL A 120 -4.11 -1.83 15.92
C VAL A 120 -3.08 -2.13 14.83
N ALA A 121 -2.30 -1.13 14.41
CA ALA A 121 -1.24 -1.32 13.42
C ALA A 121 -0.18 -2.31 13.94
N ALA A 122 0.32 -2.11 15.16
CA ALA A 122 1.29 -2.99 15.79
C ALA A 122 0.77 -4.42 15.97
N TYR A 123 -0.50 -4.59 16.34
CA TYR A 123 -1.15 -5.89 16.46
C TYR A 123 -1.22 -6.64 15.12
N GLU A 124 -1.59 -5.97 14.04
CA GLU A 124 -1.63 -6.58 12.71
C GLU A 124 -0.23 -6.94 12.18
N VAL A 125 0.79 -6.12 12.48
CA VAL A 125 2.19 -6.45 12.14
C VAL A 125 2.71 -7.62 12.96
N ALA A 126 2.37 -7.71 14.24
CA ALA A 126 2.74 -8.85 15.07
C ALA A 126 2.14 -10.16 14.54
N LYS A 127 0.90 -10.15 14.03
CA LYS A 127 0.30 -11.32 13.36
C LYS A 127 1.02 -11.73 12.10
N GLU A 128 1.47 -10.76 11.29
CA GLU A 128 2.18 -11.05 10.05
C GLU A 128 3.57 -11.67 10.30
N ALA A 129 4.15 -11.41 11.49
CA ALA A 129 5.46 -11.90 11.88
C ALA A 129 5.48 -13.36 12.39
N VAL A 130 4.32 -13.94 12.71
CA VAL A 130 4.16 -15.28 13.33
C VAL A 130 3.51 -16.23 12.34
#